data_AF-A0A367PFZ6-F1
#
_entry.id   AF-A0A367PFZ6-F1
#
_cell.length_a   1.000
_cell.length_b   1.000
_cell.length_c   1.000
_cell.angle_alpha   90.00
_cell.angle_beta   90.00
_cell.angle_gamma   90.00
#
_symmetry.space_group_name_H-M   'P 1'
#
loop_
_entity.id
_entity.type
_entity.pdbx_description
1 polymer ?
#
loop_
_entity_poly.entity_id
_entity_poly.type
_entity_poly.pdbx_seq_one_letter_code
_entity_poly.pdbx_strand_id
1 'polypeptide(L)'
;MRSNLKYLSTAVIAATFCIGASAQTAQDSVRPPAILPLSGEPAPRLIAYPALAEPLARGVVIVQFRTENFRVMPVFGKPAVDISPRIGHLHVTMDDVHGTWAHTSEDPIIVVGLTPGPHKLRLELADPSHKILATEVVAVTVPDLGVSKPHAH
;
A
#
# COMPACT_ATOMS: atom_id res chain seq x y z
N MET A 1 -25.49 36.09 75.33
CA MET A 1 -24.12 36.60 75.49
C MET A 1 -23.17 35.75 74.65
N ARG A 2 -22.48 36.39 73.70
CA ARG A 2 -21.29 36.00 72.92
C ARG A 2 -20.83 34.53 72.93
N SER A 3 -20.75 33.92 71.75
CA SER A 3 -19.51 33.29 71.29
C SER A 3 -19.47 33.17 69.76
N ASN A 4 -18.33 33.51 69.18
CA ASN A 4 -18.05 33.64 67.76
C ASN A 4 -17.59 32.30 67.15
N LEU A 5 -18.16 31.90 66.01
CA LEU A 5 -17.61 30.88 65.12
C LEU A 5 -17.60 31.49 63.70
N LYS A 6 -16.60 32.31 63.37
CA LYS A 6 -15.39 31.94 62.61
C LYS A 6 -15.71 31.16 61.33
N TYR A 7 -15.70 31.90 60.21
CA TYR A 7 -15.22 31.58 58.85
C TYR A 7 -15.60 30.20 58.26
N LEU A 8 -16.10 30.03 57.05
CA LEU A 8 -15.70 30.53 55.74
C LEU A 8 -16.76 29.99 54.77
N SER A 9 -17.09 30.71 53.69
CA SER A 9 -17.20 30.13 52.35
C SER A 9 -17.41 31.25 51.34
N THR A 10 -16.27 31.69 50.80
CA THR A 10 -16.09 32.62 49.69
C THR A 10 -16.73 32.09 48.40
N ALA A 11 -17.45 32.97 47.72
CA ALA A 11 -17.97 32.79 46.37
C ALA A 11 -16.85 32.76 45.32
N VAL A 12 -16.98 31.94 44.27
CA VAL A 12 -16.34 32.18 42.97
C VAL A 12 -17.26 31.70 41.84
N ILE A 13 -17.83 32.67 41.12
CA ILE A 13 -18.36 32.53 39.77
C ILE A 13 -17.17 32.68 38.82
N ALA A 14 -16.84 31.67 38.00
CA ALA A 14 -15.95 31.87 36.87
C ALA A 14 -16.09 30.78 35.79
N ALA A 15 -16.47 31.23 34.60
CA ALA A 15 -16.06 30.75 33.29
C ALA A 15 -16.43 29.30 32.90
N THR A 16 -17.63 29.13 32.32
CA THR A 16 -17.86 28.16 31.25
C THR A 16 -17.00 28.55 30.04
N PHE A 17 -15.75 28.07 30.05
CA PHE A 17 -14.83 28.23 28.93
C PHE A 17 -15.28 27.30 27.81
N CYS A 18 -15.62 27.89 26.65
CA CYS A 18 -15.85 27.19 25.41
C CYS A 18 -14.71 26.19 25.17
N ILE A 19 -15.03 24.90 25.12
CA ILE A 19 -14.11 23.88 24.60
C ILE A 19 -14.02 24.16 23.10
N GLY A 20 -13.07 25.00 22.72
CA GLY A 20 -12.71 25.27 21.35
C GLY A 20 -12.31 23.96 20.68
N ALA A 21 -13.00 23.65 19.58
CA ALA A 21 -12.61 22.59 18.67
C ALA A 21 -11.14 22.76 18.28
N SER A 22 -10.30 21.85 18.76
CA SER A 22 -8.97 21.60 18.21
C SER A 22 -8.88 20.13 17.84
N ALA A 23 -9.81 19.69 16.99
CA ALA A 23 -9.56 18.59 16.08
C ALA A 23 -8.77 19.15 14.88
N GLN A 24 -7.57 19.66 15.15
CA GLN A 24 -6.59 19.89 14.09
C GLN A 24 -6.15 18.49 13.68
N THR A 25 -6.80 18.00 12.63
CA THR A 25 -6.47 16.82 11.84
C THR A 25 -5.04 16.36 12.12
N ALA A 26 -4.90 15.24 12.85
CA ALA A 26 -3.78 14.37 12.58
C ALA A 26 -3.76 14.23 11.06
N GLN A 27 -2.71 14.73 10.40
CA GLN A 27 -2.55 14.57 8.97
C GLN A 27 -2.84 13.11 8.69
N ASP A 28 -3.91 12.86 7.96
CA ASP A 28 -4.36 11.53 7.62
C ASP A 28 -3.22 10.91 6.83
N SER A 29 -2.33 10.17 7.51
CA SER A 29 -1.13 9.56 6.95
C SER A 29 -1.46 8.54 5.84
N VAL A 30 -2.76 8.30 5.66
CA VAL A 30 -3.37 7.46 4.64
C VAL A 30 -3.66 8.24 3.36
N ARG A 31 -3.88 9.57 3.40
CA ARG A 31 -4.25 10.33 2.19
C ARG A 31 -3.02 10.55 1.29
N PRO A 32 -2.97 9.98 0.08
CA PRO A 32 -1.81 10.18 -0.78
C PRO A 32 -1.78 11.64 -1.29
N PRO A 33 -0.60 12.26 -1.40
CA PRO A 33 -0.45 13.68 -1.76
C PRO A 33 -1.02 13.97 -3.16
N ALA A 34 -1.74 15.07 -3.35
CA ALA A 34 -2.29 15.43 -4.67
C ALA A 34 -1.21 15.42 -5.77
N ILE A 35 -1.58 15.15 -7.02
CA ILE A 35 -0.68 15.22 -8.18
C ILE A 35 -0.33 16.68 -8.45
N LEU A 36 0.62 17.18 -7.67
CA LEU A 36 1.19 18.51 -7.72
C LEU A 36 2.71 18.37 -7.54
N PRO A 37 3.49 19.28 -8.13
CA PRO A 37 4.95 19.28 -7.96
C PRO A 37 5.35 19.34 -6.48
N LEU A 38 6.19 18.39 -6.06
CA LEU A 38 6.86 18.38 -4.76
C LEU A 38 8.28 18.91 -4.93
N SER A 39 8.80 19.65 -3.93
CA SER A 39 10.17 20.19 -3.97
C SER A 39 11.26 19.12 -3.85
N GLY A 40 10.88 17.89 -3.53
CA GLY A 40 11.73 16.71 -3.49
C GLY A 40 10.91 15.48 -3.09
N GLU A 41 11.33 14.33 -3.59
CA GLU A 41 10.69 13.05 -3.30
C GLU A 41 11.70 12.06 -2.74
N PRO A 42 11.39 11.35 -1.64
CA PRO A 42 12.23 10.26 -1.18
C PRO A 42 12.34 9.15 -2.23
N ALA A 43 13.29 8.24 -2.01
CA ALA A 43 13.44 7.06 -2.86
C ALA A 43 12.13 6.23 -2.86
N PRO A 44 11.70 5.72 -4.02
CA PRO A 44 10.52 4.88 -4.09
C PRO A 44 10.86 3.53 -3.44
N ARG A 45 9.89 2.93 -2.77
CA ARG A 45 10.03 1.58 -2.21
C ARG A 45 8.89 0.70 -2.69
N LEU A 46 9.23 -0.54 -2.98
CA LEU A 46 8.29 -1.62 -3.22
C LEU A 46 8.38 -2.57 -2.03
N ILE A 47 7.23 -2.95 -1.47
CA ILE A 47 7.13 -3.96 -0.42
C ILE A 47 6.17 -5.02 -0.93
N ALA A 48 6.68 -6.23 -1.18
CA ALA A 48 5.87 -7.38 -1.53
C ALA A 48 5.58 -8.22 -0.28
N TYR A 49 4.36 -8.74 -0.17
CA TYR A 49 3.98 -9.65 0.91
C TYR A 49 3.97 -11.11 0.44
N PRO A 50 4.09 -12.09 1.35
CA PRO A 50 3.90 -13.49 1.01
C PRO A 50 2.55 -13.74 0.35
N ALA A 51 2.49 -14.76 -0.51
CA ALA A 51 1.22 -15.20 -1.09
C ALA A 51 0.22 -15.58 0.00
N LEU A 52 -1.05 -15.22 -0.18
CA LEU A 52 -2.11 -15.55 0.77
C LEU A 52 -2.27 -17.07 0.87
N ALA A 53 -2.15 -17.60 2.09
CA ALA A 53 -2.11 -19.04 2.33
C ALA A 53 -3.41 -19.76 1.91
N GLU A 54 -4.58 -19.17 2.19
CA GLU A 54 -5.87 -19.82 1.93
C GLU A 54 -6.21 -19.94 0.43
N PRO A 55 -6.06 -18.88 -0.41
CA PRO A 55 -6.12 -19.03 -1.87
C PRO A 55 -5.04 -19.97 -2.42
N LEU A 56 -3.80 -19.91 -1.90
CA LEU A 56 -2.69 -20.73 -2.36
C LEU A 56 -2.95 -22.23 -2.16
N ALA A 57 -3.60 -22.60 -1.04
CA ALA A 57 -4.02 -23.98 -0.78
C ALA A 57 -4.98 -24.54 -1.85
N ARG A 58 -5.57 -23.69 -2.69
CA ARG A 58 -6.43 -24.05 -3.83
C ARG A 58 -5.78 -23.76 -5.19
N GLY A 59 -4.47 -23.53 -5.23
CA GLY A 59 -3.71 -23.27 -6.46
C GLY A 59 -3.82 -21.85 -6.99
N VAL A 60 -4.35 -20.90 -6.21
CA VAL A 60 -4.49 -19.49 -6.59
C VAL A 60 -3.42 -18.67 -5.87
N VAL A 61 -2.47 -18.10 -6.63
CA VAL A 61 -1.44 -17.23 -6.07
C VAL A 61 -1.98 -15.80 -6.01
N ILE A 62 -2.19 -15.30 -4.80
CA ILE A 62 -2.56 -13.89 -4.56
C ILE A 62 -1.45 -13.23 -3.75
N VAL A 63 -0.74 -12.29 -4.36
CA VAL A 63 0.35 -11.54 -3.74
C VAL A 63 -0.07 -10.08 -3.60
N GLN A 64 -0.15 -9.62 -2.36
CA GLN A 64 -0.35 -8.21 -2.06
C GLN A 64 0.99 -7.48 -2.11
N PHE A 65 0.95 -6.20 -2.42
CA PHE A 65 2.10 -5.33 -2.33
C PHE A 65 1.66 -3.94 -1.86
N ARG A 66 2.63 -3.13 -1.45
CA ARG A 66 2.46 -1.69 -1.27
C ARG A 66 3.66 -0.94 -1.83
N THR A 67 3.44 0.29 -2.21
CA THR A 67 4.52 1.22 -2.59
C THR A 67 4.62 2.35 -1.59
N GLU A 68 5.81 2.92 -1.47
CA GLU A 68 6.04 4.17 -0.74
C GLU A 68 6.74 5.15 -1.70
N ASN A 69 6.37 6.43 -1.65
CA ASN A 69 6.90 7.48 -2.54
C ASN A 69 6.77 7.14 -4.04
N PHE A 70 5.68 6.47 -4.38
CA PHE A 70 5.33 6.06 -5.74
C PHE A 70 3.84 5.71 -5.82
N ARG A 71 3.17 6.14 -6.89
CA ARG A 71 1.77 5.79 -7.21
C ARG A 71 1.71 4.86 -8.42
N VAL A 72 1.05 3.71 -8.26
CA VAL A 72 0.83 2.76 -9.36
C VAL A 72 -0.38 3.20 -10.18
N MET A 73 -0.17 3.48 -11.46
CA MET A 73 -1.17 4.05 -12.37
C MET A 73 -0.93 3.56 -13.81
N PRO A 74 -1.96 3.54 -14.68
CA PRO A 74 -1.83 3.17 -16.09
C PRO A 74 -1.22 4.31 -16.92
N VAL A 75 0.02 4.69 -16.61
CA VAL A 75 0.75 5.81 -17.21
C VAL A 75 2.05 5.34 -17.85
N PHE A 76 2.31 5.81 -19.06
CA PHE A 76 3.41 5.37 -19.91
C PHE A 76 3.96 6.52 -20.74
N GLY A 77 5.21 6.39 -21.17
CA GLY A 77 5.88 7.32 -22.07
C GLY A 77 6.73 8.37 -21.36
N LYS A 78 7.75 8.83 -22.07
CA LYS A 78 8.75 9.78 -21.58
C LYS A 78 8.17 11.05 -20.93
N PRO A 79 7.11 11.70 -21.45
CA PRO A 79 6.56 12.92 -20.83
C PRO A 79 6.00 12.70 -19.42
N ALA A 80 5.54 11.48 -19.09
CA ALA A 80 4.98 11.19 -17.77
C ALA A 80 6.05 11.02 -16.68
N VAL A 81 7.33 10.91 -17.05
CA VAL A 81 8.46 10.81 -16.10
C VAL A 81 8.57 12.08 -15.23
N ASP A 82 8.14 13.23 -15.75
CA ASP A 82 8.23 14.52 -15.05
C ASP A 82 7.02 14.80 -14.13
N ILE A 83 6.07 13.86 -14.00
CA ILE A 83 4.92 14.01 -13.12
C ILE A 83 5.32 13.71 -11.67
N SER A 84 4.91 14.61 -10.77
CA SER A 84 5.07 14.50 -9.32
C SER A 84 3.70 14.49 -8.62
N PRO A 85 3.51 13.74 -7.51
CA PRO A 85 4.41 12.72 -6.96
C PRO A 85 4.70 11.60 -7.96
N ARG A 86 5.83 10.90 -7.81
CA ARG A 86 6.30 9.88 -8.75
C ARG A 86 5.22 8.86 -9.04
N ILE A 87 4.98 8.63 -10.33
CA ILE A 87 4.00 7.67 -10.84
C ILE A 87 4.66 6.65 -11.76
N GLY A 88 3.99 5.53 -11.99
CA GLY A 88 4.37 4.53 -12.97
C GLY A 88 3.61 3.23 -12.71
N HIS A 89 4.23 2.09 -12.95
CA HIS A 89 3.55 0.80 -12.86
C HIS A 89 4.51 -0.31 -12.40
N LEU A 90 3.99 -1.50 -12.14
CA LEU A 90 4.83 -2.67 -11.87
C LEU A 90 5.08 -3.43 -13.18
N HIS A 91 6.31 -3.88 -13.41
CA HIS A 91 6.53 -5.05 -14.26
C HIS A 91 6.44 -6.30 -13.40
N VAL A 92 5.74 -7.31 -13.90
CA VAL A 92 5.55 -8.57 -13.21
C VAL A 92 6.04 -9.71 -14.10
N THR A 93 6.87 -10.57 -13.55
CA THR A 93 7.45 -11.72 -14.25
C THR A 93 7.35 -12.98 -13.40
N MET A 94 6.88 -14.07 -13.99
CA MET A 94 6.92 -15.40 -13.39
C MET A 94 8.20 -16.14 -13.80
N ASP A 95 8.84 -16.83 -12.85
CA ASP A 95 9.91 -17.81 -13.06
C ASP A 95 11.06 -17.36 -13.97
N ASP A 96 11.33 -16.06 -13.99
CA ASP A 96 12.35 -15.44 -14.85
C ASP A 96 12.18 -15.76 -16.36
N VAL A 97 10.99 -16.18 -16.80
CA VAL A 97 10.69 -16.44 -18.21
C VAL A 97 10.35 -15.15 -18.96
N HIS A 98 10.43 -15.17 -20.29
CA HIS A 98 10.19 -13.99 -21.14
C HIS A 98 8.76 -13.41 -21.09
N GLY A 99 7.82 -14.02 -20.36
CA GLY A 99 6.48 -13.50 -20.12
C GLY A 99 6.47 -12.46 -19.00
N THR A 100 6.58 -11.18 -19.35
CA THR A 100 6.43 -10.04 -18.43
C THR A 100 5.20 -9.21 -18.81
N TRP A 101 4.42 -8.78 -17.82
CA TRP A 101 3.29 -7.87 -18.04
C TRP A 101 3.36 -6.65 -17.14
N ALA A 102 2.66 -5.58 -17.53
CA ALA A 102 2.49 -4.39 -16.72
C ALA A 102 1.27 -4.53 -15.81
N HIS A 103 1.43 -4.24 -14.52
CA HIS A 103 0.35 -4.14 -13.54
C HIS A 103 0.19 -2.68 -13.10
N THR A 104 -1.00 -2.12 -13.27
CA THR A 104 -1.24 -0.67 -13.28
C THR A 104 -2.24 -0.19 -12.23
N SER A 105 -2.59 -1.04 -11.27
CA SER A 105 -3.38 -0.69 -10.09
C SER A 105 -2.66 -1.09 -8.80
N GLU A 106 -3.14 -0.60 -7.66
CA GLU A 106 -2.67 -1.04 -6.34
C GLU A 106 -3.33 -2.36 -5.90
N ASP A 107 -4.13 -2.99 -6.78
CA ASP A 107 -4.76 -4.27 -6.48
C ASP A 107 -3.73 -5.40 -6.38
N PRO A 108 -4.03 -6.50 -5.67
CA PRO A 108 -3.14 -7.65 -5.58
C PRO A 108 -2.81 -8.24 -6.96
N ILE A 109 -1.61 -8.81 -7.07
CA ILE A 109 -1.24 -9.66 -8.21
C ILE A 109 -1.91 -11.03 -8.02
N ILE A 110 -2.68 -11.47 -9.01
CA ILE A 110 -3.38 -12.76 -8.99
C ILE A 110 -2.89 -13.60 -10.17
N VAL A 111 -2.40 -14.81 -9.89
CA VAL A 111 -1.95 -15.79 -10.88
C VAL A 111 -2.63 -17.13 -10.60
N VAL A 112 -3.17 -17.75 -11.65
CA VAL A 112 -3.83 -19.07 -11.61
C VAL A 112 -3.28 -19.96 -12.71
N GLY A 113 -3.40 -21.28 -12.55
CA GLY A 113 -2.96 -22.25 -13.57
C GLY A 113 -1.46 -22.53 -13.60
N LEU A 114 -0.72 -22.15 -12.55
CA LEU A 114 0.66 -22.59 -12.37
C LEU A 114 0.70 -24.09 -12.09
N THR A 115 1.75 -24.76 -12.56
CA THR A 115 2.00 -26.17 -12.25
C THR A 115 2.29 -26.34 -10.74
N PRO A 116 2.01 -27.50 -10.13
CA PRO A 116 2.49 -27.78 -8.79
C PRO A 116 4.01 -27.66 -8.69
N GLY A 117 4.51 -27.07 -7.59
CA GLY A 117 5.94 -26.92 -7.34
C GLY A 117 6.38 -25.50 -6.99
N PRO A 118 7.70 -25.27 -6.91
CA PRO A 118 8.26 -23.96 -6.58
C PRO A 118 8.17 -22.99 -7.76
N HIS A 119 7.80 -21.75 -7.46
CA HIS A 119 7.70 -20.63 -8.39
C HIS A 119 8.32 -19.37 -7.79
N LYS A 120 8.65 -18.41 -8.65
CA LYS A 120 9.09 -17.07 -8.29
C LYS A 120 8.25 -16.02 -9.00
N LEU A 121 7.76 -15.05 -8.24
CA LEU A 121 7.10 -13.86 -8.76
C LEU A 121 8.03 -12.67 -8.54
N ARG A 122 8.58 -12.12 -9.61
CA ARG A 122 9.40 -10.89 -9.57
C ARG A 122 8.50 -9.69 -9.85
N LEU A 123 8.55 -8.72 -8.94
CA LEU A 123 7.86 -7.44 -9.04
C LEU A 123 8.90 -6.34 -9.18
N GLU A 124 8.79 -5.53 -10.23
CA GLU A 124 9.68 -4.40 -10.45
C GLU A 124 8.87 -3.12 -10.54
N LEU A 125 9.24 -2.14 -9.73
CA LEU A 125 8.66 -0.80 -9.81
C LEU A 125 9.30 -0.06 -10.99
N ALA A 126 8.52 0.27 -12.01
CA ALA A 126 8.99 0.90 -13.23
C ALA A 126 8.42 2.31 -13.40
N ASP A 127 9.26 3.26 -13.76
CA ASP A 127 8.80 4.59 -14.17
C ASP A 127 8.10 4.53 -15.54
N PRO A 128 7.45 5.62 -16.00
CA PRO A 128 6.73 5.63 -17.27
C PRO A 128 7.63 5.41 -18.51
N SER A 129 8.96 5.52 -18.36
CA SER A 129 9.94 5.19 -19.40
C SER A 129 10.48 3.76 -19.30
N HIS A 130 9.87 2.92 -18.46
CA HIS A 130 10.26 1.54 -18.15
C HIS A 130 11.61 1.40 -17.44
N LYS A 131 12.11 2.46 -16.81
CA LYS A 131 13.28 2.36 -15.94
C LYS A 131 12.89 1.70 -14.62
N ILE A 132 13.62 0.66 -14.24
CA ILE A 132 13.41 -0.03 -12.96
C ILE A 132 13.96 0.80 -11.80
N LEU A 133 13.16 0.99 -10.75
CA LEU A 133 13.45 1.80 -9.58
C LEU A 133 13.61 0.97 -8.30
N ALA A 134 12.90 -0.15 -8.20
CA ALA A 134 12.97 -1.10 -7.10
C ALA A 134 12.54 -2.50 -7.60
N THR A 135 13.03 -3.54 -6.94
CA THR A 135 12.72 -4.93 -7.28
C THR A 135 12.45 -5.72 -6.01
N GLU A 136 11.41 -6.54 -6.03
CA GLU A 136 11.09 -7.52 -4.99
C GLU A 136 10.83 -8.88 -5.64
N VAL A 137 11.13 -9.96 -4.91
CA VAL A 137 10.89 -11.33 -5.37
C VAL A 137 10.14 -12.09 -4.30
N VAL A 138 8.99 -12.66 -4.67
CA VAL A 138 8.19 -13.52 -3.80
C VAL A 138 8.37 -14.96 -4.25
N ALA A 139 8.93 -15.79 -3.37
CA ALA A 139 8.95 -17.24 -3.56
C ALA A 139 7.59 -17.82 -3.18
N VAL A 140 7.06 -18.71 -4.03
CA VAL A 140 5.77 -19.38 -3.82
C VAL A 140 5.95 -20.86 -4.09
N THR A 141 5.27 -21.73 -3.34
CA THR A 141 5.17 -23.16 -3.66
C THR A 141 3.72 -23.50 -3.85
N VAL A 142 3.35 -23.84 -5.09
CA VAL A 142 1.99 -24.24 -5.46
C VAL A 142 1.81 -25.72 -5.08
N PRO A 143 0.78 -26.08 -4.29
CA PRO A 143 0.56 -27.46 -3.89
C PRO A 143 0.15 -28.33 -5.08
N ASP A 144 0.47 -29.62 -5.01
CA ASP A 144 -0.11 -30.62 -5.90
C ASP A 144 -1.52 -30.95 -5.43
N LEU A 145 -2.52 -30.55 -6.22
CA LEU A 145 -3.94 -30.76 -5.92
C LEU A 145 -4.46 -32.09 -6.50
N GLY A 146 -3.59 -32.92 -7.09
CA GLY A 146 -4.00 -34.02 -7.96
C GLY A 146 -4.58 -33.51 -9.28
N VAL A 147 -5.22 -34.37 -10.08
CA VAL A 147 -5.89 -33.95 -11.34
C VAL A 147 -6.98 -32.93 -11.03
N SER A 148 -6.63 -31.65 -11.02
CA SER A 148 -7.52 -30.55 -10.75
C SER A 148 -8.42 -30.34 -11.97
N LYS A 149 -9.73 -30.44 -11.77
CA LYS A 149 -10.69 -29.86 -12.72
C LYS A 149 -10.34 -28.39 -12.93
N PRO A 150 -10.40 -27.86 -14.17
CA PRO A 150 -10.16 -26.44 -14.42
C PRO A 150 -11.05 -25.59 -13.51
N HIS A 151 -10.53 -24.44 -13.08
CA HIS A 151 -11.28 -23.48 -12.28
C HIS A 151 -12.66 -23.24 -12.91
N ALA A 152 -13.72 -23.66 -12.23
CA ALA A 152 -15.09 -23.37 -12.65
C ALA A 152 -15.42 -21.93 -12.22
N HIS A 153 -15.87 -21.12 -13.18
CA HIS A 153 -16.38 -19.76 -12.96
C HIS A 153 -17.78 -19.78 -12.35
#